data_AF-A0A1E3P359-F1
#
_entry.id   AF-A0A1E3P359-F1
#
_cell.length_a   1.000
_cell.length_b   1.000
_cell.length_c   1.000
_cell.angle_alpha   90.00
_cell.angle_beta   90.00
_cell.angle_gamma   90.00
#
_symmetry.space_group_name_H-M   'P 1'
#
loop_
_entity.id
_entity.type
_entity.pdbx_description
1 polymer ?
#
loop_
_entity_poly.entity_id
_entity_poly.type
_entity_poly.pdbx_seq_one_letter_code
_entity_poly.pdbx_strand_id
1 'polypeptide(L)'
;MSVFVPPGVKYRDILEDKHQLIDVQMLVNLFNSVAPKLQSILQNSNEEYIVAWGKLKNEISSQDSAIESESLILGIDMVYNNRYQGFLKNIDSFKDVSEKLAKRIDSHIQTNEKELLQLIMQSKSLVPSILDLFKDVDKLEEDIIHMFDELSDFLNEISSHYKALSNFRAKCTN
;
A
#
# COMPACT_ATOMS: atom_id res chain seq x y z
N MET A 1 19.20 4.01 -14.71
CA MET A 1 18.25 2.88 -14.73
C MET A 1 17.44 2.97 -13.44
N SER A 2 16.10 3.05 -13.53
CA SER A 2 15.22 3.00 -12.35
C SER A 2 15.25 1.57 -11.78
N VAL A 3 15.64 1.41 -10.51
CA VAL A 3 15.56 0.12 -9.84
C VAL A 3 14.11 -0.11 -9.44
N PHE A 4 13.40 -0.95 -10.19
CA PHE A 4 12.06 -1.39 -9.83
C PHE A 4 12.19 -2.47 -8.75
N VAL A 5 11.68 -2.20 -7.55
CA VAL A 5 11.58 -3.21 -6.47
C VAL A 5 10.21 -3.87 -6.58
N PRO A 6 10.14 -5.17 -6.88
CA PRO A 6 8.86 -5.86 -7.06
C PRO A 6 8.09 -5.99 -5.74
N PRO A 7 6.75 -6.15 -5.80
CA PRO A 7 5.92 -6.46 -4.63
C PRO A 7 6.44 -7.69 -3.85
N GLY A 8 6.33 -7.69 -2.52
CA GLY A 8 6.74 -8.81 -1.66
C GLY A 8 8.24 -8.89 -1.32
N VAL A 9 9.11 -8.10 -1.97
CA VAL A 9 10.52 -7.96 -1.57
C VAL A 9 10.64 -6.83 -0.55
N LYS A 10 11.11 -7.12 0.68
CA LYS A 10 11.25 -6.12 1.73
C LYS A 10 12.54 -5.30 1.55
N TYR A 11 12.45 -3.98 1.75
CA TYR A 11 13.59 -3.08 1.57
C TYR A 11 14.74 -3.39 2.54
N ARG A 12 14.41 -3.86 3.75
CA ARG A 12 15.40 -4.30 4.75
C ARG A 12 16.26 -5.45 4.25
N ASP A 13 15.69 -6.38 3.49
CA ASP A 13 16.37 -7.60 3.03
C ASP A 13 17.41 -7.27 1.95
N ILE A 14 17.22 -6.15 1.22
CA ILE A 14 18.18 -5.61 0.25
C ILE A 14 19.39 -4.98 0.94
N LEU A 15 19.23 -4.47 2.16
CA LEU A 15 20.25 -3.75 2.91
C LEU A 15 21.01 -4.62 3.93
N GLU A 16 20.47 -5.79 4.28
CA GLU A 16 21.02 -6.66 5.33
C GLU A 16 22.22 -7.52 4.91
N ASP A 17 22.81 -7.32 3.73
CA ASP A 17 24.06 -8.00 3.36
C ASP A 17 25.24 -7.37 4.14
N LYS A 18 25.45 -7.87 5.37
CA LYS A 18 26.26 -7.28 6.48
C LYS A 18 27.73 -6.98 6.16
N HIS A 19 28.20 -7.23 4.94
CA HIS A 19 29.60 -7.10 4.54
C HIS A 19 29.83 -6.20 3.32
N GLN A 20 28.79 -5.63 2.71
CA GLN A 20 28.95 -4.71 1.59
C GLN A 20 28.77 -3.25 2.03
N LEU A 21 29.68 -2.38 1.58
CA LEU A 21 29.49 -0.93 1.66
C LEU A 21 28.19 -0.61 0.92
N ILE A 22 27.20 -0.07 1.63
CA ILE A 22 25.94 0.37 1.02
C ILE A 22 26.29 1.50 0.05
N ASP A 23 26.12 1.23 -1.25
CA ASP A 23 26.29 2.24 -2.30
C ASP A 23 25.24 3.35 -2.10
N VAL A 24 25.71 4.59 -1.99
CA VAL A 24 24.86 5.76 -1.80
C VAL A 24 23.93 5.96 -3.00
N GLN A 25 24.38 5.61 -4.21
CA GLN A 25 23.54 5.63 -5.41
C GLN A 25 22.44 4.56 -5.36
N MET A 26 22.72 3.41 -4.74
CA MET A 26 21.71 2.36 -4.50
C MET A 26 20.64 2.86 -3.52
N LEU A 27 21.01 3.57 -2.44
CA LEU A 27 20.03 4.17 -1.52
C LEU A 27 19.13 5.18 -2.22
N VAL A 28 19.69 6.07 -3.04
CA VAL A 28 18.92 7.02 -3.85
C VAL A 28 17.93 6.29 -4.76
N ASN A 29 18.35 5.21 -5.40
CA ASN A 29 17.48 4.40 -6.26
C ASN A 29 16.36 3.72 -5.46
N LEU A 30 16.65 3.20 -4.26
CA LEU A 30 15.65 2.59 -3.38
C LEU A 30 14.63 3.60 -2.88
N PHE A 31 15.05 4.81 -2.48
CA PHE A 31 14.11 5.86 -2.10
C PHE A 31 13.17 6.23 -3.25
N ASN A 32 13.70 6.37 -4.47
CA ASN A 32 12.90 6.66 -5.64
C ASN A 32 11.98 5.49 -6.06
N SER A 33 12.20 4.27 -5.57
CA SER A 33 11.36 3.11 -5.89
C SER A 33 10.19 2.88 -4.91
N VAL A 34 10.21 3.51 -3.73
CA VAL A 34 9.18 3.33 -2.68
C VAL A 34 7.78 3.70 -3.18
N ALA A 35 7.60 4.91 -3.69
CA ALA A 35 6.28 5.38 -4.11
C ALA A 35 5.72 4.57 -5.30
N PRO A 36 6.49 4.28 -6.38
CA PRO A 36 6.05 3.38 -7.43
C PRO A 36 5.65 1.98 -6.94
N LYS A 37 6.39 1.39 -5.99
CA LYS A 37 6.05 0.09 -5.42
C LYS A 37 4.72 0.13 -4.67
N LEU A 38 4.57 1.09 -3.75
CA LEU A 38 3.33 1.23 -2.97
C LEU A 38 2.12 1.53 -3.87
N GLN A 39 2.31 2.33 -4.91
CA GLN A 39 1.27 2.62 -5.90
C GLN A 39 0.85 1.37 -6.67
N SER A 40 1.80 0.53 -7.08
CA SER A 40 1.51 -0.74 -7.75
C SER A 40 0.75 -1.71 -6.85
N ILE A 41 1.12 -1.82 -5.57
CA ILE A 41 0.42 -2.67 -4.60
C ILE A 41 -1.01 -2.18 -4.40
N LEU A 42 -1.19 -0.88 -4.16
CA LEU A 42 -2.51 -0.27 -4.00
C LEU A 42 -3.39 -0.48 -5.24
N GLN A 43 -2.83 -0.36 -6.45
CA GLN A 43 -3.57 -0.59 -7.70
C GLN A 43 -3.98 -2.05 -7.86
N ASN A 44 -3.06 -3.00 -7.64
CA ASN A 44 -3.35 -4.43 -7.78
C ASN A 44 -4.44 -4.87 -6.80
N SER A 45 -4.30 -4.53 -5.52
CA SER A 45 -5.31 -4.87 -4.51
C SER A 45 -6.66 -4.19 -4.79
N ASN A 46 -6.63 -2.99 -5.37
CA ASN A 46 -7.85 -2.29 -5.78
C ASN A 46 -8.58 -2.97 -6.95
N GLU A 47 -7.84 -3.46 -7.95
CA GLU A 47 -8.45 -4.21 -9.06
C GLU A 47 -9.19 -5.44 -8.56
N GLU A 48 -8.59 -6.18 -7.62
CA GLU A 48 -9.21 -7.35 -6.99
C GLU A 48 -10.49 -6.96 -6.23
N TYR A 49 -10.44 -5.89 -5.43
CA TYR A 49 -11.61 -5.36 -4.73
C TYR A 49 -12.73 -4.95 -5.68
N ILE A 50 -12.43 -4.19 -6.75
CA ILE A 50 -13.45 -3.72 -7.71
C ILE A 50 -14.18 -4.90 -8.34
N VAL A 51 -13.46 -5.98 -8.66
CA VAL A 51 -14.06 -7.20 -9.22
C VAL A 51 -14.97 -7.89 -8.19
N ALA A 52 -14.51 -8.05 -6.95
CA ALA A 52 -15.30 -8.66 -5.88
C ALA A 52 -16.56 -7.82 -5.55
N TRP A 53 -16.39 -6.51 -5.43
CA TRP A 53 -17.45 -5.56 -5.15
C TRP A 53 -18.49 -5.51 -6.28
N GLY A 54 -18.06 -5.52 -7.54
CA GLY A 54 -18.97 -5.54 -8.68
C GLY A 54 -19.89 -6.77 -8.68
N LYS A 55 -19.38 -7.95 -8.28
CA LYS A 55 -20.19 -9.16 -8.13
C LYS A 55 -21.23 -8.99 -7.02
N LEU A 56 -20.81 -8.54 -5.83
CA LEU A 56 -21.72 -8.37 -4.69
C LEU A 56 -22.77 -7.29 -4.94
N LYS A 57 -22.39 -6.17 -5.58
CA LYS A 57 -23.31 -5.10 -5.96
C LYS A 57 -24.42 -5.61 -6.87
N ASN A 58 -24.09 -6.45 -7.85
CA ASN A 58 -25.08 -7.10 -8.70
C ASN A 58 -25.97 -8.09 -7.93
N GLU A 59 -25.40 -8.87 -7.00
CA GLU A 59 -26.17 -9.77 -6.12
C GLU A 59 -27.19 -9.00 -5.27
N ILE A 60 -26.76 -7.91 -4.63
CA ILE A 60 -27.59 -7.05 -3.78
C ILE A 60 -28.68 -6.35 -4.61
N SER A 61 -28.33 -5.74 -5.75
CA SER A 61 -29.29 -5.03 -6.62
C SER A 61 -30.33 -5.95 -7.28
N SER A 62 -30.07 -7.26 -7.36
CA SER A 62 -31.01 -8.23 -7.91
C SER A 62 -32.12 -8.68 -6.92
N GLN A 63 -32.08 -8.22 -5.67
CA GLN A 63 -33.07 -8.58 -4.64
C GLN A 63 -34.04 -7.42 -4.33
N ASP A 64 -35.31 -7.76 -4.07
CA ASP A 64 -36.51 -6.90 -4.08
C ASP A 64 -36.58 -5.70 -3.09
N SER A 65 -35.54 -5.38 -2.29
CA SER A 65 -35.53 -4.15 -1.46
C SER A 65 -34.54 -3.10 -1.96
N ALA A 66 -34.95 -2.36 -3.00
CA ALA A 66 -34.12 -1.35 -3.67
C ALA A 66 -33.53 -0.29 -2.71
N ILE A 67 -34.29 0.17 -1.71
CA ILE A 67 -33.88 1.26 -0.81
C ILE A 67 -32.80 0.82 0.19
N GLU A 68 -32.97 -0.34 0.83
CA GLU A 68 -31.99 -0.86 1.81
C GLU A 68 -30.70 -1.29 1.11
N SER A 69 -30.85 -1.90 -0.08
CA SER A 69 -29.76 -2.27 -0.97
C SER A 69 -28.93 -1.07 -1.41
N GLU A 70 -29.58 0.02 -1.81
CA GLU A 70 -28.92 1.26 -2.22
C GLU A 70 -28.19 1.94 -1.05
N SER A 71 -28.81 2.00 0.14
CA SER A 71 -28.16 2.56 1.32
C SER A 71 -26.92 1.76 1.75
N LEU A 72 -26.95 0.43 1.63
CA LEU A 72 -25.81 -0.44 1.93
C LEU A 72 -24.69 -0.23 0.90
N ILE A 73 -25.02 -0.16 -0.38
CA ILE A 73 -24.07 0.10 -1.46
C ILE A 73 -23.35 1.44 -1.24
N LEU A 74 -24.10 2.52 -0.96
CA LEU A 74 -23.53 3.84 -0.72
C LEU A 74 -22.63 3.86 0.52
N GLY A 75 -23.01 3.17 1.59
CA GLY A 75 -22.21 3.06 2.81
C GLY A 75 -20.85 2.39 2.56
N ILE A 76 -20.86 1.27 1.82
CA ILE A 76 -19.63 0.54 1.46
C ILE A 76 -18.74 1.39 0.54
N ASP A 77 -19.33 1.98 -0.51
CA ASP A 77 -18.62 2.87 -1.43
C ASP A 77 -17.97 4.05 -0.69
N MET A 78 -18.64 4.65 0.29
CA MET A 78 -18.12 5.78 1.05
C MET A 78 -16.92 5.39 1.94
N VAL A 79 -17.03 4.28 2.68
CA VAL A 79 -15.93 3.82 3.56
C VAL A 79 -14.71 3.43 2.75
N TYR A 80 -14.90 2.67 1.67
CA TYR A 80 -13.83 2.28 0.76
C TYR A 80 -13.15 3.52 0.14
N ASN A 81 -13.91 4.46 -0.42
CA ASN A 81 -13.34 5.65 -1.05
C ASN A 81 -12.53 6.49 -0.05
N ASN A 82 -13.02 6.66 1.18
CA ASN A 82 -12.30 7.41 2.21
C ASN A 82 -10.95 6.77 2.55
N ARG A 83 -10.91 5.44 2.72
CA ARG A 83 -9.67 4.73 3.04
C ARG A 83 -8.70 4.72 1.85
N TYR A 84 -9.19 4.45 0.65
CA TYR A 84 -8.39 4.45 -0.58
C TYR A 84 -7.72 5.82 -0.84
N GLN A 85 -8.47 6.91 -0.68
CA GLN A 85 -7.91 8.27 -0.77
C GLN A 85 -6.92 8.57 0.35
N GLY A 86 -7.09 7.99 1.54
CA GLY A 86 -6.12 8.05 2.63
C GLY A 86 -4.78 7.42 2.24
N PHE A 87 -4.79 6.23 1.64
CA PHE A 87 -3.58 5.57 1.16
C PHE A 87 -2.89 6.36 0.05
N LEU A 88 -3.64 6.91 -0.91
CA LEU A 88 -3.06 7.77 -1.95
C LEU A 88 -2.31 8.97 -1.36
N LYS A 89 -2.92 9.65 -0.38
CA LYS A 89 -2.26 10.79 0.32
C LYS A 89 -1.01 10.36 1.06
N ASN A 90 -1.02 9.20 1.71
CA ASN A 90 0.16 8.67 2.39
C ASN A 90 1.28 8.36 1.40
N ILE A 91 0.96 7.70 0.27
CA ILE A 91 1.92 7.40 -0.80
C ILE A 91 2.53 8.69 -1.36
N ASP A 92 1.70 9.70 -1.64
CA ASP A 92 2.18 11.01 -2.13
C ASP A 92 3.09 11.70 -1.10
N SER A 93 2.76 11.62 0.19
CA SER A 93 3.61 12.17 1.25
C SER A 93 4.95 11.43 1.33
N PHE A 94 4.95 10.10 1.22
CA PHE A 94 6.19 9.30 1.19
C PHE A 94 7.02 9.60 -0.05
N LYS A 95 6.39 9.84 -1.20
CA LYS A 95 7.06 10.26 -2.44
C LYS A 95 7.81 11.56 -2.24
N ASP A 96 7.16 12.59 -1.71
CA ASP A 96 7.78 13.90 -1.49
C ASP A 96 8.98 13.81 -0.51
N VAL A 97 8.82 13.05 0.59
CA VAL A 97 9.91 12.82 1.55
C VAL A 97 11.06 12.05 0.90
N SER A 98 10.78 10.99 0.15
CA SER A 98 11.78 10.16 -0.50
C SER A 98 12.56 10.90 -1.59
N GLU A 99 11.88 11.70 -2.41
CA GLU A 99 12.52 12.55 -3.43
C GLU A 99 13.41 13.63 -2.80
N LYS A 100 12.98 14.25 -1.69
CA LYS A 100 13.78 15.23 -0.95
C LYS A 100 15.04 14.60 -0.35
N LEU A 101 14.91 13.41 0.23
CA LEU A 101 16.05 12.66 0.77
C LEU A 101 17.02 12.24 -0.34
N ALA A 102 16.51 11.69 -1.44
CA ALA A 102 17.29 11.34 -2.62
C ALA A 102 18.10 12.54 -3.15
N LYS A 103 17.46 13.71 -3.32
CA LYS A 103 18.13 14.94 -3.78
C LYS A 103 19.21 15.45 -2.82
N ARG A 104 18.99 15.36 -1.51
CA ARG A 104 19.99 15.76 -0.49
C ARG A 104 21.20 14.83 -0.50
N ILE A 105 20.96 13.54 -0.65
CA ILE A 105 22.02 12.54 -0.73
C ILE A 105 22.84 12.76 -2.02
N ASP A 106 22.16 12.92 -3.15
CA ASP A 106 22.79 13.14 -4.46
C ASP A 106 23.64 14.43 -4.51
N SER A 107 23.14 15.52 -3.91
CA SER A 107 23.90 16.78 -3.84
C SER A 107 25.13 16.71 -2.93
N HIS A 108 25.14 15.82 -1.93
CA HIS A 108 26.30 15.59 -1.06
C HIS A 108 27.37 14.69 -1.69
N ILE A 109 27.01 13.80 -2.62
CA ILE A 109 27.97 12.96 -3.37
C ILE A 109 28.87 13.82 -4.27
N GLN A 110 28.38 14.96 -4.75
CA GLN A 110 29.12 15.84 -5.67
C GLN A 110 30.21 16.71 -4.98
N THR A 111 30.32 16.65 -3.65
CA THR A 111 31.25 17.46 -2.84
C THR A 111 32.42 16.62 -2.27
N ASN A 112 33.64 16.89 -2.78
CA ASN A 112 35.02 16.54 -2.33
C ASN A 112 35.30 15.30 -1.44
N GLU A 113 36.35 14.53 -1.80
CA GLU A 113 36.84 13.29 -1.13
C GLU A 113 37.14 13.40 0.39
N LYS A 114 37.41 14.59 0.95
CA LYS A 114 37.60 14.79 2.40
C LYS A 114 36.27 14.92 3.17
N GLU A 115 35.24 15.46 2.53
CA GLU A 115 33.87 15.46 3.06
C GLU A 115 33.24 14.08 2.93
N LEU A 116 33.66 13.30 1.92
CA LEU A 116 33.24 11.91 1.71
C LEU A 116 33.48 11.01 2.94
N LEU A 117 34.59 11.18 3.67
CA LEU A 117 34.89 10.40 4.89
C LEU A 117 34.00 10.80 6.07
N GLN A 118 33.68 12.09 6.21
CA GLN A 118 32.66 12.57 7.17
C GLN A 118 31.25 12.15 6.77
N LEU A 119 30.95 12.09 5.47
CA LEU A 119 29.73 11.55 4.89
C LEU A 119 29.62 10.03 5.09
N ILE A 120 30.70 9.27 5.06
CA ILE A 120 30.73 7.84 5.40
C ILE A 120 30.45 7.64 6.90
N MET A 121 30.96 8.52 7.76
CA MET A 121 30.64 8.49 9.20
C MET A 121 29.19 8.93 9.50
N GLN A 122 28.70 9.97 8.83
CA GLN A 122 27.31 10.41 8.95
C GLN A 122 26.33 9.41 8.34
N SER A 123 26.65 8.82 7.19
CA SER A 123 25.83 7.77 6.58
C SER A 123 25.72 6.56 7.48
N LYS A 124 26.80 6.11 8.14
CA LYS A 124 26.73 5.07 9.19
C LYS A 124 25.74 5.43 10.31
N SER A 125 25.64 6.71 10.69
CA SER A 125 24.67 7.19 11.69
C SER A 125 23.25 7.36 11.14
N LEU A 126 23.09 7.52 9.82
CA LEU A 126 21.81 7.63 9.11
C LEU A 126 21.23 6.26 8.75
N VAL A 127 22.05 5.22 8.63
CA VAL A 127 21.59 3.84 8.33
C VAL A 127 20.46 3.40 9.28
N PRO A 128 20.53 3.57 10.60
CA PRO A 128 19.42 3.25 11.50
C PRO A 128 18.12 3.99 11.16
N SER A 129 18.20 5.30 10.92
CA SER A 129 17.02 6.11 10.57
C SER A 129 16.43 5.74 9.20
N ILE A 130 17.28 5.38 8.23
CA ILE A 130 16.87 4.90 6.91
C ILE A 130 16.19 3.53 7.02
N LEU A 131 16.75 2.63 7.84
CA LEU A 131 16.16 1.32 8.12
C LEU A 131 14.81 1.45 8.82
N ASP A 132 14.67 2.39 9.76
CA ASP A 132 13.38 2.65 10.40
C ASP A 132 12.36 3.22 9.41
N LEU A 133 12.77 4.10 8.49
CA LEU A 133 11.90 4.60 7.42
C LEU A 133 11.45 3.46 6.48
N PHE A 134 12.33 2.51 6.17
CA PHE A 134 11.96 1.32 5.40
C PHE A 134 11.06 0.36 6.16
N LYS A 135 11.16 0.25 7.49
CA LYS A 135 10.18 -0.49 8.30
C LYS A 135 8.79 0.16 8.23
N ASP A 136 8.72 1.49 8.25
CA ASP A 136 7.45 2.20 8.11
C ASP A 136 6.82 1.96 6.73
N VAL A 137 7.65 1.87 5.67
CA VAL A 137 7.21 1.49 4.32
C VAL A 137 6.72 0.04 4.27
N ASP A 138 7.47 -0.90 4.84
CA ASP A 138 7.07 -2.32 4.90
C ASP A 138 5.75 -2.47 5.68
N LYS A 139 5.56 -1.69 6.76
CA LYS A 139 4.31 -1.66 7.52
C LYS A 139 3.17 -1.08 6.71
N LEU A 140 3.39 -0.01 5.95
CA LEU A 140 2.36 0.57 5.09
C LEU A 140 1.93 -0.41 3.98
N GLU A 141 2.87 -1.19 3.44
CA GLU A 141 2.57 -2.30 2.52
C GLU A 141 1.67 -3.35 3.19
N GLU A 142 2.00 -3.77 4.41
CA GLU A 142 1.18 -4.70 5.20
C GLU A 142 -0.21 -4.12 5.53
N ASP A 143 -0.30 -2.84 5.90
CA ASP A 143 -1.56 -2.15 6.21
C ASP A 143 -2.47 -2.04 4.98
N ILE A 144 -1.90 -1.81 3.79
CA ILE A 144 -2.66 -1.81 2.52
C ILE A 144 -3.24 -3.20 2.28
N ILE A 145 -2.41 -4.25 2.31
CA ILE A 145 -2.84 -5.64 2.07
C ILE A 145 -3.92 -6.05 3.08
N HIS A 146 -3.65 -5.83 4.37
CA HIS A 146 -4.57 -6.18 5.44
C HIS A 146 -5.94 -5.50 5.30
N MET A 147 -5.98 -4.23 4.86
CA MET A 147 -7.26 -3.55 4.62
C MET A 147 -8.06 -4.23 3.50
N PHE A 148 -7.40 -4.65 2.41
CA PHE A 148 -8.08 -5.30 1.30
C PHE A 148 -8.53 -6.73 1.65
N ASP A 149 -7.79 -7.44 2.50
CA ASP A 149 -8.21 -8.72 3.07
C ASP A 149 -9.45 -8.53 3.97
N GLU A 150 -9.41 -7.58 4.91
CA GLU A 150 -10.56 -7.25 5.78
C GLU A 150 -11.81 -6.86 4.97
N LEU A 151 -11.62 -6.04 3.93
CA LEU A 151 -12.73 -5.65 3.05
C LEU A 151 -13.27 -6.87 2.31
N SER A 152 -12.41 -7.73 1.77
CA SER A 152 -12.83 -8.94 1.06
C SER A 152 -13.60 -9.90 1.97
N ASP A 153 -13.12 -10.11 3.21
CA ASP A 153 -13.81 -10.92 4.21
C ASP A 153 -15.17 -10.33 4.58
N PHE A 154 -15.23 -9.01 4.79
CA PHE A 154 -16.49 -8.30 5.04
C PHE A 154 -17.47 -8.43 3.86
N LEU A 155 -17.02 -8.32 2.61
CA LEU A 155 -17.86 -8.54 1.43
C LEU A 155 -18.38 -9.99 1.36
N ASN A 156 -17.56 -10.97 1.72
CA ASN A 156 -17.95 -12.39 1.78
C ASN A 156 -18.99 -12.65 2.89
N GLU A 157 -18.83 -12.01 4.05
CA GLU A 157 -19.79 -12.07 5.15
C GLU A 157 -21.14 -11.46 4.72
N ILE A 158 -21.14 -10.30 4.07
CA ILE A 158 -22.38 -9.68 3.55
C ILE A 158 -23.05 -10.59 2.53
N SER A 159 -22.29 -11.14 1.56
CA SER A 159 -22.85 -12.07 0.56
C SER A 159 -23.50 -13.28 1.24
N SER A 160 -22.85 -13.85 2.25
CA SER A 160 -23.34 -15.02 2.99
C SER A 160 -24.63 -14.69 3.76
N HIS A 161 -24.68 -13.55 4.46
CA HIS A 161 -25.87 -13.11 5.18
C HIS A 161 -27.04 -12.83 4.23
N TYR A 162 -26.79 -12.17 3.08
CA TYR A 162 -27.83 -11.92 2.08
C TYR A 162 -28.38 -13.19 1.45
N LYS A 163 -27.51 -14.17 1.14
CA LYS A 163 -27.91 -15.50 0.65
C LYS A 163 -28.77 -16.24 1.68
N ALA A 164 -28.40 -16.20 2.96
CA ALA A 164 -29.17 -16.81 4.04
C ALA A 164 -30.56 -16.16 4.18
N LEU A 165 -30.64 -14.83 4.14
CA LEU A 165 -31.89 -14.09 4.25
C LEU A 165 -32.85 -14.38 3.08
N SER A 166 -32.31 -14.41 1.86
CA SER A 166 -33.06 -14.76 0.64
C SER A 166 -33.62 -16.18 0.70
N ASN A 167 -32.80 -17.15 1.10
CA ASN A 167 -33.23 -18.55 1.29
C ASN A 167 -34.30 -18.71 2.37
N PHE A 168 -34.22 -17.93 3.46
CA PHE A 168 -35.26 -17.91 4.49
C PHE A 168 -36.58 -17.35 3.95
N ARG A 169 -36.56 -16.21 3.23
CA ARG A 169 -37.75 -15.62 2.61
C ARG A 169 -38.43 -16.59 1.65
N ALA A 170 -37.66 -17.27 0.80
CA ALA A 170 -38.17 -18.27 -0.15
C ALA A 170 -38.84 -19.47 0.54
N LYS A 171 -38.43 -19.82 1.76
CA LYS A 171 -39.07 -20.87 2.58
C LYS A 171 -40.33 -20.40 3.29
N CYS A 172 -40.49 -19.10 3.53
CA CYS A 172 -41.69 -18.52 4.14
C CYS A 172 -42.81 -18.24 3.12
N THR A 173 -42.50 -18.21 1.83
CA THR A 173 -43.46 -17.97 0.74
C THR A 173 -43.96 -19.24 0.03
N ASN A 174 -43.47 -20.42 0.41
CA ASN A 174 -43.98 -21.75 -0.02
C ASN A 174 -44.72 -22.43 1.14
#